data_AF-A0A969ES34-F1
#
_entry.id   AF-A0A969ES34-F1
#
_cell.length_a   1.000
_cell.length_b   1.000
_cell.length_c   1.000
_cell.angle_alpha   90.00
_cell.angle_beta   90.00
_cell.angle_gamma   90.00
#
_symmetry.space_group_name_H-M   'P 1'
#
loop_
_entity.id
_entity.type
_entity.pdbx_description
1 polymer ?
#
loop_
_entity_poly.entity_id
_entity_poly.type
_entity_poly.pdbx_seq_one_letter_code
_entity_poly.pdbx_strand_id
1 'polypeptide(L)'
;MAQAEHYRQQGQLTQPNDANAYQAFRQVLQLDSNNETAQKGLNQLSRDIEQQAQQFRQKGQLAASMSSIEEGLRVAPQDQNLQALRAEVKKAIIVNQEIDQRLARAQQYWNQKTQLTQPAGDNAAENYQRVLELDSNNTEAQQGLEQLTAYFLQQAKQLQREEQLQESLVQITEGLKVSPNNKLLLALQDQVQGKLGEIETAQAAAERRQQEIARLLDQAHRQLDESKLDTPR
;
A
#
# COMPACT_ATOMS: atom_id res chain seq x y z
N MET A 1 45.96 20.89 19.82
CA MET A 1 44.64 21.51 20.06
C MET A 1 44.19 22.38 18.90
N ALA A 2 44.85 23.49 18.57
CA ALA A 2 44.46 24.37 17.46
C ALA A 2 44.28 23.65 16.10
N GLN A 3 45.16 22.69 15.79
CA GLN A 3 45.05 21.90 14.55
C GLN A 3 43.81 20.97 14.52
N ALA A 4 43.41 20.38 15.66
CA ALA A 4 42.24 19.50 15.72
C ALA A 4 40.94 20.28 15.52
N GLU A 5 40.84 21.45 16.15
CA GLU A 5 39.70 22.36 15.97
C GLU A 5 39.64 22.91 14.54
N HIS A 6 40.80 23.20 13.93
CA HIS A 6 40.88 23.63 12.54
C HIS A 6 40.31 22.58 11.57
N TYR A 7 40.71 21.31 11.71
CA TYR A 7 40.15 20.23 10.91
C TYR A 7 38.64 20.08 11.11
N ARG A 8 38.14 20.22 12.35
CA ARG A 8 36.71 20.14 12.63
C ARG A 8 35.93 21.26 11.95
N GLN A 9 36.43 22.50 12.03
CA GLN A 9 35.81 23.66 11.38
C GLN A 9 35.78 23.55 9.85
N GLN A 10 36.74 22.82 9.26
CA GLN A 10 36.77 22.52 7.83
C GLN A 10 35.88 21.32 7.44
N GLY A 11 35.19 20.69 8.38
CA GLY A 11 34.39 19.49 8.13
C GLY A 11 35.21 18.21 7.90
N GLN A 12 36.52 18.25 8.16
CA GLN A 12 37.42 17.09 8.12
C GLN A 12 37.29 16.30 9.43
N LEU A 13 36.10 15.73 9.64
CA LEU A 13 35.72 15.15 10.93
C LEU A 13 36.47 13.83 11.20
N THR A 14 36.35 12.90 10.26
CA THR A 14 36.90 11.53 10.29
C THR A 14 37.69 11.20 9.02
N GLN A 15 37.63 12.06 8.00
CA GLN A 15 38.33 11.94 6.74
C GLN A 15 39.05 13.26 6.40
N PRO A 16 40.17 13.21 5.65
CA PRO A 16 40.91 12.02 5.21
C PRO A 16 41.62 11.28 6.37
N ASN A 17 42.01 10.02 6.19
CA ASN A 17 42.52 9.14 7.25
C ASN A 17 43.68 9.73 8.09
N ASP A 18 44.55 10.52 7.47
CA ASP A 18 45.79 11.00 8.08
C ASP A 18 45.72 12.45 8.61
N ALA A 19 44.68 13.20 8.22
CA ALA A 19 44.55 14.62 8.55
C ALA A 19 43.09 14.97 8.83
N ASN A 20 42.61 14.61 10.02
CA ASN A 20 41.25 14.90 10.46
C ASN A 20 41.20 15.23 11.96
N ALA A 21 40.06 15.80 12.38
CA ALA A 21 39.82 16.23 13.76
C ALA A 21 39.90 15.06 14.74
N TYR A 22 39.34 13.89 14.39
CA TYR A 22 39.36 12.71 15.26
C TYR A 22 40.78 12.26 15.61
N GLN A 23 41.64 12.07 14.60
CA GLN A 23 43.03 11.66 14.79
C GLN A 23 43.81 12.67 15.62
N ALA A 24 43.64 13.97 15.34
CA ALA A 24 44.33 15.02 16.07
C ALA A 24 43.91 15.07 17.56
N PHE A 25 42.63 14.88 17.88
CA PHE A 25 42.18 14.77 19.28
C PHE A 25 42.65 13.46 19.94
N ARG A 26 42.62 12.34 19.23
CA ARG A 26 43.10 11.04 19.74
C ARG A 26 44.60 11.07 20.06
N GLN A 27 45.40 11.71 19.23
CA GLN A 27 46.84 11.87 19.47
C GLN A 27 47.11 12.67 20.74
N VAL A 28 46.31 13.72 21.02
CA VAL A 28 46.41 14.46 22.29
C VAL A 28 46.07 13.55 23.47
N LEU A 29 45.00 12.74 23.38
CA LEU A 29 44.61 11.82 24.44
C LEU A 29 45.57 10.64 24.65
N GLN A 30 46.37 10.28 23.64
CA GLN A 30 47.45 9.31 23.80
C GLN A 30 48.60 9.86 24.65
N LEU A 31 48.87 11.16 24.56
CA LEU A 31 49.90 11.83 25.35
C LEU A 31 49.41 12.23 26.75
N ASP A 32 48.14 12.65 26.83
CA ASP A 32 47.46 13.07 28.07
C ASP A 32 46.02 12.56 28.05
N SER A 33 45.80 11.40 28.67
CA SER A 33 44.49 10.73 28.71
C SER A 33 43.41 11.54 29.42
N ASN A 34 43.78 12.45 30.31
CA ASN A 34 42.86 13.29 31.08
C ASN A 34 42.68 14.69 30.48
N ASN A 35 43.13 14.92 29.24
CA ASN A 35 43.00 16.21 28.59
C ASN A 35 41.53 16.57 28.34
N GLU A 36 40.94 17.37 29.25
CA GLU A 36 39.53 17.74 29.18
C GLU A 36 39.14 18.41 27.86
N THR A 37 40.03 19.23 27.30
CA THR A 37 39.75 19.95 26.05
C THR A 37 39.69 18.99 24.87
N ALA A 38 40.55 17.97 24.82
CA ALA A 38 40.50 16.95 23.76
C ALA A 38 39.26 16.05 23.92
N GLN A 39 38.88 15.70 25.16
CA GLN A 39 37.63 14.98 25.43
C GLN A 39 36.40 15.80 25.01
N LYS A 40 36.34 17.09 25.37
CA LYS A 40 35.29 18.02 24.90
C LYS A 40 35.27 18.14 23.38
N GLY A 41 36.44 18.19 22.75
CA GLY A 41 36.61 18.22 21.29
C GLY A 41 36.03 17.00 20.59
N LEU A 42 36.28 15.79 21.11
CA LEU A 42 35.68 14.55 20.61
C LEU A 42 34.15 14.50 20.82
N ASN A 43 33.66 15.01 21.95
CA ASN A 43 32.22 15.10 22.18
C ASN A 43 31.55 16.07 21.20
N GLN A 44 32.18 17.22 20.91
CA GLN A 44 31.70 18.16 19.89
C GLN A 44 31.75 17.54 18.50
N LEU A 45 32.84 16.85 18.17
CA LEU A 45 32.98 16.12 16.91
C LEU A 45 31.86 15.08 16.70
N SER A 46 31.51 14.32 17.74
CA SER A 46 30.41 13.35 17.69
C SER A 46 29.06 14.03 17.38
N ARG A 47 28.81 15.20 17.99
CA ARG A 47 27.59 15.98 17.72
C ARG A 47 27.55 16.52 16.29
N ASP A 48 28.67 16.98 15.76
CA ASP A 48 28.76 17.46 14.38
C ASP A 48 28.43 16.32 13.39
N ILE A 49 28.95 15.10 13.66
CA ILE A 49 28.64 13.90 12.88
C ILE A 49 27.17 13.49 13.03
N GLU A 50 26.61 13.54 14.24
CA GLU A 50 25.19 13.27 14.51
C GLU A 50 24.29 14.20 13.68
N GLN A 51 24.58 15.50 13.68
CA GLN A 51 23.84 16.49 12.89
C GLN A 51 23.94 16.21 11.39
N GLN A 52 25.12 15.88 10.88
CA GLN A 52 25.30 15.50 9.48
C GLN A 52 24.48 14.25 9.11
N ALA A 53 24.50 13.22 9.97
CA ALA A 53 23.70 12.02 9.78
C ALA A 53 22.19 12.33 9.77
N GLN A 54 21.72 13.21 10.65
CA GLN A 54 20.33 13.64 10.69
C GLN A 54 19.93 14.39 9.41
N GLN A 55 20.80 15.25 8.88
CA GLN A 55 20.54 15.94 7.60
C GLN A 55 20.43 14.94 6.43
N PHE A 56 21.31 13.93 6.37
CA PHE A 56 21.18 12.87 5.37
C PHE A 56 19.86 12.11 5.51
N ARG A 57 19.45 11.78 6.73
CA ARG A 57 18.16 11.13 7.01
C ARG A 57 16.97 11.98 6.56
N GLN A 58 16.97 13.29 6.87
CA GLN A 58 15.92 14.22 6.46
C GLN A 58 15.80 14.34 4.94
N LYS A 59 16.91 14.19 4.21
CA LYS A 59 16.94 14.15 2.75
C LYS A 59 16.61 12.77 2.15
N GLY A 60 16.26 11.77 2.98
CA GLY A 60 16.03 10.39 2.54
C GLY A 60 17.29 9.60 2.17
N GLN A 61 18.48 10.17 2.38
CA GLN A 61 19.77 9.57 2.06
C GLN A 61 20.21 8.60 3.19
N LEU A 62 19.40 7.57 3.45
CA LEU A 62 19.56 6.68 4.61
C LEU A 62 20.91 5.95 4.64
N ALA A 63 21.45 5.56 3.48
CA ALA A 63 22.78 4.92 3.40
C ALA A 63 23.90 5.88 3.81
N ALA A 64 23.86 7.13 3.36
CA ALA A 64 24.81 8.17 3.76
C ALA A 64 24.68 8.50 5.26
N SER A 65 23.43 8.59 5.75
CA SER A 65 23.13 8.75 7.17
C SER A 65 23.75 7.63 8.00
N MET A 66 23.56 6.37 7.59
CA MET A 66 24.13 5.20 8.27
C MET A 66 25.66 5.23 8.27
N SER A 67 26.28 5.62 7.14
CA SER A 67 27.74 5.76 7.06
C SER A 67 28.27 6.80 8.05
N SER A 68 27.64 7.98 8.12
CA SER A 68 28.00 9.01 9.10
C SER A 68 27.80 8.53 10.54
N ILE A 69 26.72 7.82 10.83
CA ILE A 69 26.46 7.27 12.17
C ILE A 69 27.56 6.30 12.59
N GLU A 70 27.96 5.37 11.72
CA GLU A 70 29.03 4.41 12.00
C GLU A 70 30.38 5.10 12.18
N GLU A 71 30.65 6.18 11.43
CA GLU A 71 31.82 7.02 11.67
C GLU A 71 31.79 7.70 13.05
N GLY A 72 30.64 8.28 13.43
CA GLY A 72 30.45 8.88 14.75
C GLY A 72 30.61 7.87 15.89
N LEU A 73 30.10 6.66 15.73
CA LEU A 73 30.24 5.58 16.71
C LEU A 73 31.67 5.04 16.81
N ARG A 74 32.53 5.20 15.80
CA ARG A 74 33.97 4.95 15.94
C ARG A 74 34.66 6.00 16.80
N VAL A 75 34.17 7.24 16.76
CA VAL A 75 34.68 8.37 17.57
C VAL A 75 34.20 8.26 19.01
N ALA A 76 32.91 8.02 19.21
CA ALA A 76 32.24 7.93 20.50
C ALA A 76 31.33 6.68 20.56
N PRO A 77 31.89 5.48 20.85
CA PRO A 77 31.13 4.23 20.82
C PRO A 77 29.94 4.17 21.80
N GLN A 78 29.98 4.97 22.87
CA GLN A 78 28.96 5.04 23.92
C GLN A 78 27.98 6.20 23.72
N ASP A 79 28.05 6.93 22.60
CA ASP A 79 27.12 8.02 22.29
C ASP A 79 25.71 7.45 22.09
N GLN A 80 24.84 7.72 23.06
CA GLN A 80 23.47 7.20 23.09
C GLN A 80 22.62 7.76 21.95
N ASN A 81 22.87 9.00 21.51
CA ASN A 81 22.11 9.61 20.42
C ASN A 81 22.44 8.94 19.09
N LEU A 82 23.73 8.71 18.83
CA LEU A 82 24.15 8.00 17.62
C LEU A 82 23.67 6.55 17.61
N GLN A 83 23.68 5.86 18.76
CA GLN A 83 23.12 4.52 18.88
C GLN A 83 21.61 4.48 18.60
N ALA A 84 20.86 5.44 19.13
CA ALA A 84 19.42 5.58 18.88
C ALA A 84 19.15 5.89 17.39
N LEU A 85 19.86 6.87 16.84
CA LEU A 85 19.74 7.25 15.43
C LEU A 85 20.09 6.07 14.50
N ARG A 86 21.09 5.25 14.85
CA ARG A 86 21.40 4.01 14.12
C ARG A 86 20.21 3.07 14.06
N ALA A 87 19.57 2.82 15.20
CA ALA A 87 18.41 1.93 15.28
C ALA A 87 17.25 2.47 14.42
N GLU A 88 16.99 3.77 14.47
CA GLU A 88 15.97 4.42 13.65
C GLU A 88 16.27 4.33 12.15
N VAL A 89 17.48 4.67 11.72
CA VAL A 89 17.86 4.61 10.30
C VAL A 89 17.84 3.17 9.79
N LYS A 90 18.29 2.20 10.61
CA LYS A 90 18.20 0.78 10.26
C LYS A 90 16.77 0.35 10.04
N LYS A 91 15.84 0.75 10.92
CA LYS A 91 14.41 0.49 10.77
C LYS A 91 13.87 1.14 9.48
N ALA A 92 14.22 2.39 9.22
CA ALA A 92 13.78 3.10 8.02
C ALA A 92 14.27 2.42 6.72
N ILE A 93 15.51 1.94 6.68
CA ILE A 93 16.04 1.19 5.54
C ILE A 93 15.21 -0.08 5.27
N ILE A 94 14.90 -0.84 6.32
CA ILE A 94 14.10 -2.07 6.20
C ILE A 94 12.68 -1.74 5.69
N VAL A 95 12.05 -0.70 6.25
CA VAL A 95 10.70 -0.27 5.84
C VAL A 95 10.70 0.18 4.37
N ASN A 96 11.68 0.97 3.93
CA ASN A 96 11.77 1.40 2.53
C ASN A 96 11.97 0.21 1.58
N GLN A 97 12.81 -0.76 1.95
CA GLN A 97 12.98 -1.98 1.16
C GLN A 97 11.68 -2.79 1.06
N GLU A 98 10.91 -2.88 2.16
CA GLU A 98 9.60 -3.53 2.13
C GLU A 98 8.62 -2.79 1.22
N ILE A 99 8.58 -1.45 1.30
CA ILE A 99 7.76 -0.62 0.40
C ILE A 99 8.11 -0.89 -1.06
N ASP A 100 9.40 -0.80 -1.42
CA ASP A 100 9.88 -1.01 -2.79
C ASP A 100 9.49 -2.40 -3.32
N GLN A 101 9.65 -3.44 -2.50
CA GLN A 101 9.29 -4.82 -2.88
C GLN A 101 7.79 -4.98 -3.10
N ARG A 102 6.96 -4.37 -2.25
CA ARG A 102 5.49 -4.46 -2.35
C ARG A 102 4.97 -3.68 -3.56
N LEU A 103 5.50 -2.48 -3.80
CA LEU A 103 5.19 -1.69 -5.01
C LEU A 103 5.53 -2.48 -6.27
N ALA A 104 6.73 -3.07 -6.34
CA ALA A 104 7.14 -3.88 -7.48
C ALA A 104 6.23 -5.08 -7.72
N ARG A 105 5.81 -5.80 -6.66
CA ARG A 105 4.87 -6.92 -6.76
C ARG A 105 3.49 -6.46 -7.22
N ALA A 106 2.96 -5.39 -6.64
CA ALA A 106 1.67 -4.84 -7.01
C ALA A 106 1.64 -4.43 -8.49
N GLN A 107 2.70 -3.74 -8.94
CA GLN A 107 2.86 -3.35 -10.34
C GLN A 107 2.99 -4.57 -11.26
N GLN A 108 3.68 -5.62 -10.84
CA GLN A 108 3.75 -6.87 -11.60
C GLN A 108 2.36 -7.50 -11.78
N TYR A 109 1.58 -7.64 -10.71
CA TYR A 109 0.22 -8.17 -10.78
C TYR A 109 -0.71 -7.31 -11.63
N TRP A 110 -0.57 -5.99 -11.53
CA TRP A 110 -1.29 -5.05 -12.36
C TRP A 110 -0.99 -5.21 -13.85
N ASN A 111 0.29 -5.32 -14.21
CA ASN A 111 0.73 -5.48 -15.60
C ASN A 111 0.25 -6.82 -16.20
N GLN A 112 0.19 -7.87 -15.39
CA GLN A 112 -0.23 -9.20 -15.82
C GLN A 112 -1.75 -9.42 -15.74
N LYS A 113 -2.49 -8.54 -15.06
CA LYS A 113 -3.94 -8.66 -14.83
C LYS A 113 -4.35 -9.98 -14.18
N THR A 114 -3.53 -10.49 -13.25
CA THR A 114 -3.75 -11.80 -12.60
C THR A 114 -4.36 -11.65 -11.21
N GLN A 115 -3.56 -11.25 -10.23
CA GLN A 115 -3.93 -11.23 -8.80
C GLN A 115 -4.24 -9.80 -8.36
N LEU A 116 -5.31 -9.21 -8.89
CA LEU A 116 -5.61 -7.79 -8.64
C LEU A 116 -6.20 -7.54 -7.24
N THR A 117 -7.11 -8.41 -6.82
CA THR A 117 -7.86 -8.33 -5.54
C THR A 117 -8.00 -9.69 -4.86
N GLN A 118 -7.50 -10.75 -5.51
CA GLN A 118 -7.53 -12.13 -5.04
C GLN A 118 -6.26 -12.86 -5.52
N PRO A 119 -5.79 -13.91 -4.83
CA PRO A 119 -6.28 -14.40 -3.54
C PRO A 119 -5.99 -13.42 -2.39
N ALA A 120 -6.60 -13.63 -1.23
CA ALA A 120 -6.27 -12.86 -0.03
C ALA A 120 -4.84 -13.17 0.44
N GLY A 121 -4.15 -12.16 0.97
CA GLY A 121 -2.80 -12.27 1.53
C GLY A 121 -1.67 -11.91 0.57
N ASP A 122 -1.88 -12.00 -0.75
CA ASP A 122 -0.90 -11.52 -1.75
C ASP A 122 -1.59 -11.17 -3.09
N ASN A 123 -2.07 -9.94 -3.21
CA ASN A 123 -2.62 -9.38 -4.44
C ASN A 123 -2.22 -7.91 -4.61
N ALA A 124 -2.51 -7.31 -5.76
CA ALA A 124 -2.09 -5.95 -6.08
C ALA A 124 -2.67 -4.92 -5.09
N ALA A 125 -3.97 -5.01 -4.82
CA ALA A 125 -4.65 -4.08 -3.91
C ALA A 125 -4.06 -4.15 -2.49
N GLU A 126 -3.88 -5.35 -1.93
CA GLU A 126 -3.31 -5.53 -0.59
C GLU A 126 -1.85 -5.07 -0.51
N ASN A 127 -1.04 -5.30 -1.56
CA ASN A 127 0.33 -4.81 -1.57
C ASN A 127 0.38 -3.27 -1.54
N TYR A 128 -0.47 -2.58 -2.31
CA TYR A 128 -0.58 -1.12 -2.23
C TYR A 128 -1.14 -0.63 -0.89
N GLN A 129 -2.17 -1.28 -0.34
CA GLN A 129 -2.73 -0.93 0.97
C GLN A 129 -1.68 -1.07 2.08
N ARG A 130 -0.88 -2.15 2.04
CA ARG A 130 0.19 -2.36 3.01
C ARG A 130 1.31 -1.34 2.89
N VAL A 131 1.60 -0.85 1.68
CA VAL A 131 2.50 0.30 1.50
C VAL A 131 1.92 1.54 2.19
N LEU A 132 0.62 1.80 2.08
CA LEU A 132 -0.02 2.95 2.75
C LEU A 132 -0.09 2.83 4.28
N GLU A 133 -0.06 1.61 4.82
CA GLU A 133 0.10 1.39 6.26
C GLU A 133 1.52 1.73 6.75
N LEU A 134 2.54 1.55 5.90
CA LEU A 134 3.94 1.89 6.19
C LEU A 134 4.25 3.37 5.91
N ASP A 135 3.69 3.91 4.83
CA ASP A 135 3.81 5.28 4.38
C ASP A 135 2.47 5.77 3.80
N SER A 136 1.67 6.41 4.66
CA SER A 136 0.35 6.93 4.30
C SER A 136 0.34 7.95 3.16
N ASN A 137 1.49 8.59 2.88
CA ASN A 137 1.63 9.60 1.84
C ASN A 137 2.28 9.05 0.56
N ASN A 138 2.47 7.73 0.46
CA ASN A 138 3.08 7.11 -0.71
C ASN A 138 2.18 7.29 -1.95
N THR A 139 2.59 8.21 -2.83
CA THR A 139 1.79 8.58 -4.00
C THR A 139 1.65 7.45 -5.00
N GLU A 140 2.65 6.57 -5.13
CA GLU A 140 2.61 5.44 -6.06
C GLU A 140 1.55 4.42 -5.65
N ALA A 141 1.47 4.09 -4.36
CA ALA A 141 0.45 3.19 -3.84
C ALA A 141 -0.97 3.79 -3.93
N GLN A 142 -1.13 5.09 -3.66
CA GLN A 142 -2.40 5.78 -3.84
C GLN A 142 -2.87 5.71 -5.30
N GLN A 143 -1.98 6.03 -6.25
CA GLN A 143 -2.27 5.95 -7.68
C GLN A 143 -2.57 4.51 -8.13
N GLY A 144 -1.85 3.52 -7.61
CA GLY A 144 -2.09 2.11 -7.90
C GLY A 144 -3.50 1.66 -7.51
N LEU A 145 -3.97 2.04 -6.32
CA LEU A 145 -5.34 1.76 -5.86
C LEU A 145 -6.40 2.50 -6.68
N GLU A 146 -6.14 3.75 -7.07
CA GLU A 146 -7.02 4.50 -7.96
C GLU A 146 -7.14 3.84 -9.34
N GLN A 147 -6.03 3.39 -9.93
CA GLN A 147 -5.99 2.69 -11.20
C GLN A 147 -6.78 1.36 -11.14
N LEU A 148 -6.58 0.58 -10.09
CA LEU A 148 -7.34 -0.66 -9.85
C LEU A 148 -8.84 -0.37 -9.75
N THR A 149 -9.23 0.62 -8.96
CA THR A 149 -10.63 1.02 -8.78
C THR A 149 -11.25 1.47 -10.11
N ALA A 150 -10.54 2.28 -10.88
CA ALA A 150 -11.00 2.75 -12.19
C ALA A 150 -11.17 1.61 -13.20
N TYR A 151 -10.25 0.64 -13.19
CA TYR A 151 -10.32 -0.55 -14.03
C TYR A 151 -11.60 -1.37 -13.76
N PHE A 152 -11.88 -1.69 -12.50
CA PHE A 152 -13.08 -2.43 -12.12
C PHE A 152 -14.36 -1.66 -12.45
N LEU A 153 -14.38 -0.35 -12.18
CA LEU A 153 -15.50 0.51 -12.54
C LEU A 153 -15.77 0.52 -14.05
N GLN A 154 -14.72 0.56 -14.88
CA GLN A 154 -14.86 0.51 -16.33
C GLN A 154 -15.44 -0.82 -16.81
N GLN A 155 -14.94 -1.95 -16.28
CA GLN A 155 -15.45 -3.27 -16.65
C GLN A 155 -16.90 -3.45 -16.23
N ALA A 156 -17.24 -3.06 -15.00
CA ALA A 156 -18.60 -3.10 -14.50
C ALA A 156 -19.57 -2.31 -15.40
N LYS A 157 -19.18 -1.09 -15.81
CA LYS A 157 -19.98 -0.25 -16.71
C LYS A 157 -20.14 -0.87 -18.10
N GLN A 158 -19.13 -1.58 -18.60
CA GLN A 158 -19.24 -2.28 -19.89
C GLN A 158 -20.23 -3.43 -19.80
N LEU A 159 -20.07 -4.31 -18.82
CA LEU A 159 -20.96 -5.45 -18.60
C LEU A 159 -22.41 -5.03 -18.35
N GLN A 160 -22.62 -3.91 -17.64
CA GLN A 160 -23.94 -3.33 -17.46
C GLN A 160 -24.58 -2.92 -18.79
N ARG A 161 -23.82 -2.32 -19.72
CA ARG A 161 -24.32 -1.93 -21.05
C ARG A 161 -24.63 -3.14 -21.92
N GLU A 162 -23.91 -4.24 -21.71
CA GLU A 162 -24.11 -5.53 -22.38
C GLU A 162 -25.21 -6.39 -21.72
N GLU A 163 -25.93 -5.83 -20.73
CA GLU A 163 -26.96 -6.52 -19.93
C GLU A 163 -26.47 -7.75 -19.15
N GLN A 164 -25.15 -7.90 -19.02
CA GLN A 164 -24.48 -8.91 -18.18
C GLN A 164 -24.42 -8.43 -16.73
N LEU A 165 -25.60 -8.33 -16.10
CA LEU A 165 -25.78 -7.68 -14.81
C LEU A 165 -25.09 -8.44 -13.66
N GLN A 166 -25.11 -9.77 -13.67
CA GLN A 166 -24.45 -10.57 -12.63
C GLN A 166 -22.92 -10.38 -12.68
N GLU A 167 -22.31 -10.43 -13.86
CA GLU A 167 -20.89 -10.20 -14.05
C GLU A 167 -20.50 -8.75 -13.71
N SER A 168 -21.38 -7.78 -14.03
CA SER A 168 -21.20 -6.39 -13.61
C SER A 168 -21.10 -6.27 -12.09
N LEU A 169 -21.97 -6.95 -11.33
CA LEU A 169 -21.90 -6.99 -9.85
C LEU A 169 -20.60 -7.60 -9.33
N VAL A 170 -20.05 -8.61 -10.00
CA VAL A 170 -18.74 -9.18 -9.63
C VAL A 170 -17.66 -8.11 -9.75
N GLN A 171 -17.58 -7.40 -10.88
CA GLN A 171 -16.59 -6.34 -11.07
C GLN A 171 -16.77 -5.18 -10.08
N ILE A 172 -18.01 -4.81 -9.77
CA ILE A 172 -18.33 -3.80 -8.76
C ILE A 172 -17.80 -4.22 -7.40
N THR A 173 -18.05 -5.48 -7.02
CA THR A 173 -17.60 -6.03 -5.74
C THR A 173 -16.08 -6.06 -5.63
N GLU A 174 -15.38 -6.46 -6.69
CA GLU A 174 -13.92 -6.40 -6.72
C GLU A 174 -13.40 -4.96 -6.61
N GLY A 175 -14.03 -4.00 -7.31
CA GLY A 175 -13.69 -2.58 -7.18
C GLY A 175 -13.90 -2.03 -5.75
N LEU A 176 -14.98 -2.44 -5.08
CA LEU A 176 -15.28 -2.02 -3.70
C LEU A 176 -14.34 -2.65 -2.66
N LYS A 177 -13.73 -3.81 -2.94
CA LYS A 177 -12.64 -4.34 -2.10
C LYS A 177 -11.41 -3.42 -2.11
N VAL A 178 -11.14 -2.78 -3.26
CA VAL A 178 -10.05 -1.81 -3.41
C VAL A 178 -10.40 -0.48 -2.75
N SER A 179 -11.60 0.03 -3.02
CA SER A 179 -12.09 1.32 -2.52
C SER A 179 -13.54 1.20 -2.00
N PRO A 180 -13.72 0.85 -0.71
CA PRO A 180 -15.04 0.56 -0.14
C PRO A 180 -16.03 1.73 -0.19
N ASN A 181 -15.51 2.97 -0.17
CA ASN A 181 -16.31 4.19 -0.16
C ASN A 181 -16.39 4.87 -1.55
N ASN A 182 -16.06 4.15 -2.63
CA ASN A 182 -16.12 4.72 -3.97
C ASN A 182 -17.58 4.97 -4.40
N LYS A 183 -17.97 6.26 -4.43
CA LYS A 183 -19.33 6.68 -4.74
C LYS A 183 -19.84 6.20 -6.11
N LEU A 184 -18.96 6.09 -7.10
CA LEU A 184 -19.34 5.68 -8.46
C LEU A 184 -19.65 4.18 -8.52
N LEU A 185 -18.86 3.35 -7.81
CA LEU A 185 -19.11 1.91 -7.70
C LEU A 185 -20.38 1.62 -6.89
N LEU A 186 -20.59 2.32 -5.77
CA LEU A 186 -21.80 2.19 -4.96
C LEU A 186 -23.06 2.57 -5.77
N ALA A 187 -23.04 3.70 -6.47
CA ALA A 187 -24.17 4.11 -7.30
C ALA A 187 -24.44 3.10 -8.45
N LEU A 188 -23.38 2.53 -9.03
CA LEU A 188 -23.53 1.50 -10.05
C LEU A 188 -24.09 0.19 -9.47
N GLN A 189 -23.69 -0.17 -8.24
CA GLN A 189 -24.24 -1.31 -7.51
C GLN A 189 -25.75 -1.18 -7.35
N ASP A 190 -26.22 -0.05 -6.84
CA ASP A 190 -27.65 0.23 -6.64
C ASP A 190 -28.43 0.11 -7.95
N GLN A 191 -27.89 0.68 -9.05
CA GLN A 191 -28.53 0.63 -10.36
C GLN A 191 -28.63 -0.81 -10.90
N VAL A 192 -27.56 -1.60 -10.78
CA VAL A 192 -27.52 -2.98 -11.29
C VAL A 192 -28.42 -3.89 -10.45
N GLN A 193 -28.42 -3.74 -9.13
CA GLN A 193 -29.31 -4.48 -8.22
C GLN A 193 -30.78 -4.15 -8.48
N GLY A 194 -31.12 -2.88 -8.71
CA GLY A 194 -32.49 -2.48 -9.08
C GLY A 194 -32.98 -3.18 -10.34
N LYS A 195 -32.17 -3.17 -11.41
CA LYS A 195 -32.50 -3.87 -12.66
C LYS A 195 -32.66 -5.38 -12.49
N LEU A 196 -31.80 -6.02 -11.69
CA LEU A 196 -31.92 -7.44 -11.40
C LEU A 196 -33.24 -7.76 -10.68
N GLY A 197 -33.64 -6.94 -9.70
CA GLY A 197 -34.93 -7.10 -9.03
C GLY A 197 -36.13 -6.91 -9.97
N GLU A 198 -36.06 -5.97 -10.92
CA GLU A 198 -37.10 -5.80 -11.95
C GLU A 198 -37.21 -7.04 -12.86
N ILE A 199 -36.07 -7.63 -13.25
CA ILE A 199 -36.04 -8.85 -14.06
C ILE A 199 -36.63 -10.04 -13.29
N GLU A 200 -36.22 -10.23 -12.03
CA GLU A 200 -36.72 -11.31 -11.17
C GLU A 200 -38.24 -11.20 -10.96
N THR A 201 -38.74 -9.99 -10.70
CA THR A 201 -40.18 -9.75 -10.52
C THR A 201 -40.97 -9.98 -11.81
N ALA A 202 -40.44 -9.57 -12.96
CA ALA A 202 -41.06 -9.83 -14.26
C ALA A 202 -41.10 -11.33 -14.59
N GLN A 203 -40.03 -12.06 -14.33
CA GLN A 203 -39.95 -13.51 -14.52
C GLN A 203 -40.96 -14.24 -13.63
N ALA A 204 -41.02 -13.91 -12.33
CA ALA A 204 -41.98 -14.51 -11.40
C ALA A 204 -43.44 -14.23 -11.82
N ALA A 205 -43.74 -13.03 -12.33
CA ALA A 205 -45.06 -12.71 -12.85
C ALA A 205 -45.40 -13.49 -14.13
N ALA A 206 -44.43 -13.69 -15.03
CA ALA A 206 -44.59 -14.48 -16.24
C ALA A 206 -44.84 -15.97 -15.93
N GLU A 207 -44.10 -16.54 -14.98
CA GLU A 207 -44.28 -17.92 -14.52
C GLU A 207 -45.67 -18.14 -13.92
N ARG A 208 -46.11 -17.24 -13.03
CA ARG A 208 -47.48 -17.29 -12.46
C ARG A 208 -48.54 -17.27 -13.54
N ARG A 209 -48.37 -16.40 -14.54
CA ARG A 209 -49.30 -16.33 -15.68
C ARG A 209 -49.32 -17.62 -16.49
N GLN A 210 -48.16 -18.23 -16.74
CA GLN A 210 -48.08 -19.52 -17.44
C GLN A 210 -48.78 -20.64 -16.67
N GLN A 211 -48.60 -20.69 -15.34
CA GLN A 211 -49.28 -21.65 -14.48
C GLN A 211 -50.81 -21.46 -14.48
N GLU A 212 -51.27 -20.22 -14.45
CA GLU A 212 -52.70 -19.89 -14.53
C GLU A 212 -53.30 -20.30 -15.88
N ILE A 213 -52.60 -20.00 -16.99
CA ILE A 213 -53.02 -20.44 -18.34
C ILE A 213 -53.10 -21.96 -18.41
N ALA A 214 -52.08 -22.68 -17.93
CA ALA A 214 -52.08 -24.14 -17.92
C ALA A 214 -53.27 -24.69 -17.11
N ARG A 215 -53.54 -24.12 -15.94
CA ARG A 215 -54.67 -24.52 -15.10
C ARG A 215 -56.02 -24.29 -15.79
N LEU A 216 -56.20 -23.16 -16.47
CA LEU A 216 -57.44 -22.85 -17.19
C LEU A 216 -57.65 -23.78 -18.39
N LEU A 217 -56.58 -24.13 -19.12
CA LEU A 217 -56.65 -25.10 -20.21
C LEU A 217 -57.04 -26.50 -19.72
N ASP A 218 -56.47 -26.95 -18.61
CA ASP A 218 -56.83 -28.24 -17.99
C ASP A 218 -58.31 -28.27 -17.56
N GLN A 219 -58.82 -27.17 -17.01
CA GLN A 219 -60.24 -27.05 -16.64
C GLN A 219 -61.14 -27.09 -17.88
N ALA A 220 -60.79 -26.36 -18.94
CA ALA A 220 -61.56 -26.35 -20.18
C ALA A 220 -61.61 -27.73 -20.85
N HIS A 221 -60.49 -28.47 -20.87
CA HIS A 221 -60.45 -29.84 -21.39
C HIS A 221 -61.37 -30.79 -20.62
N ARG A 222 -61.33 -30.76 -19.28
CA ARG A 222 -62.22 -31.61 -18.45
C ARG A 222 -63.70 -31.31 -18.72
N GLN A 223 -64.07 -30.04 -18.82
CA GLN A 223 -65.45 -29.64 -19.12
C GLN A 223 -65.91 -30.12 -20.49
N LEU A 224 -65.04 -30.08 -21.51
CA LEU A 224 -65.34 -30.57 -22.85
C LEU A 224 -65.51 -32.09 -22.89
N ASP A 225 -64.69 -32.83 -22.15
CA ASP A 225 -64.80 -34.30 -22.07
C ASP A 225 -66.07 -34.74 -21.33
N GLU A 226 -66.42 -34.08 -20.23
CA GLU A 226 -67.69 -34.29 -19.52
C GLU A 226 -68.89 -33.97 -20.41
N SER A 227 -68.85 -32.86 -21.15
CA SER A 227 -69.93 -32.46 -22.07
C SER A 227 -70.15 -33.44 -23.24
N LYS A 228 -69.11 -34.17 -23.66
CA LYS A 228 -69.20 -35.20 -24.72
C LYS A 228 -69.76 -36.54 -24.22
N LEU A 229 -69.68 -36.81 -22.91
CA LEU A 229 -70.23 -38.02 -22.30
C LEU A 229 -71.73 -37.91 -22.02
N ASP A 230 -72.28 -36.69 -22.03
CA ASP A 230 -73.66 -36.40 -21.63
C ASP A 230 -74.63 -36.19 -22.83
N THR A 231 -74.21 -36.43 -24.08
CA THR A 231 -75.13 -36.45 -25.23
C THR A 231 -75.91 -37.77 -25.27
N PRO A 232 -77.23 -37.80 -25.00
CA PRO A 232 -78.04 -39.01 -25.12
C PRO A 232 -78.31 -39.32 -26.60
N ARG A 233 -78.34 -40.62 -26.93
CA ARG A 233 -78.72 -41.16 -28.26
C ARG A 233 -80.17 -40.87 -28.63
#